data_AF-A0A0M3V8E1-F1
#
_entry.id   AF-A0A0M3V8E1-F1
#
_cell.length_a   1.000
_cell.length_b   1.000
_cell.length_c   1.000
_cell.angle_alpha   90.00
_cell.angle_beta   90.00
_cell.angle_gamma   90.00
#
_symmetry.space_group_name_H-M   'P 1'
#
loop_
_entity.id
_entity.type
_entity.pdbx_description
1 polymer ?
#
loop_
_entity_poly.entity_id
_entity_poly.type
_entity_poly.pdbx_seq_one_letter_code
_entity_poly.pdbx_strand_id
1 'polypeptide(L)'
;MDLTALLTQISDNNNPDHSLSAPSLSQEAQESTLDNSHHQPIASNAIILAQALTDTTISWRIHNCKISEKIVTQDMALPFLYHYDSLDDSVKQAHPLTPDLLAQFNTPMTSTDAAKIIGITSDLLLSPWHVKIIGSLVVFSEALQLAVRLHWTNTGKRTQQIYTKSAEDAVTAACKEWQFFGRIDVLFKNNTQTLISIDELAESDEPILTIDPSVDYQQLPATHALIVIATLEADKAQLPWFDTAILERLE
;
A
#
# COMPACT_ATOMS: atom_id res chain seq x y z
N MET A 1 44.01 -19.75 1.22
CA MET A 1 43.22 -20.67 2.07
C MET A 1 42.21 -21.29 1.14
N ASP A 2 42.44 -22.55 0.80
CA ASP A 2 41.74 -23.26 -0.25
C ASP A 2 41.63 -24.71 0.24
N LEU A 3 40.41 -25.18 0.48
CA LEU A 3 40.14 -26.56 0.88
C LEU A 3 38.85 -27.04 0.24
N THR A 4 39.03 -27.76 -0.85
CA THR A 4 38.03 -28.59 -1.52
C THR A 4 38.05 -30.00 -0.92
N ALA A 5 36.84 -30.53 -0.70
CA ALA A 5 36.43 -31.95 -0.70
C ALA A 5 37.03 -32.94 0.33
N LEU A 6 36.15 -33.61 1.08
CA LEU A 6 36.16 -35.09 1.11
C LEU A 6 34.80 -35.69 1.49
N LEU A 7 34.48 -36.77 0.78
CA LEU A 7 33.34 -37.68 0.88
C LEU A 7 33.70 -38.83 1.82
N THR A 8 32.81 -39.26 2.74
CA THR A 8 32.61 -40.70 3.07
C THR A 8 31.38 -40.95 3.96
N GLN A 9 30.51 -41.84 3.49
CA GLN A 9 29.71 -42.74 4.35
C GLN A 9 30.58 -43.94 4.76
N ILE A 10 30.29 -44.57 5.90
CA ILE A 10 30.12 -46.03 6.08
C ILE A 10 29.69 -46.36 7.53
N SER A 11 28.80 -47.34 7.61
CA SER A 11 28.13 -48.02 8.73
C SER A 11 29.02 -48.70 9.77
N ASP A 12 28.45 -49.00 10.96
CA ASP A 12 28.34 -50.36 11.55
C ASP A 12 27.68 -50.28 12.95
N ASN A 13 26.50 -50.89 13.13
CA ASN A 13 26.24 -52.24 13.65
C ASN A 13 26.59 -52.46 15.13
N ASN A 14 25.56 -52.75 15.95
CA ASN A 14 25.65 -53.73 17.04
C ASN A 14 24.25 -54.13 17.55
N ASN A 15 23.95 -55.42 17.41
CA ASN A 15 22.96 -56.21 18.16
C ASN A 15 23.76 -57.26 18.96
N PRO A 16 23.28 -57.82 20.10
CA PRO A 16 22.48 -59.04 19.97
C PRO A 16 21.41 -59.33 21.07
N ASP A 17 20.32 -59.95 20.63
CA ASP A 17 19.54 -61.09 21.15
C ASP A 17 19.27 -61.33 22.65
N HIS A 18 17.97 -61.48 22.98
CA HIS A 18 17.38 -62.78 23.34
C HIS A 18 15.82 -62.79 23.25
N SER A 19 15.28 -63.61 22.32
CA SER A 19 14.09 -64.52 22.32
C SER A 19 12.92 -64.32 23.33
N LEU A 20 11.64 -64.61 23.08
CA LEU A 20 10.83 -65.24 22.00
C LEU A 20 9.35 -65.09 22.42
N SER A 21 8.42 -64.82 21.47
CA SER A 21 7.07 -65.44 21.29
C SER A 21 6.04 -64.48 20.67
N ALA A 22 5.59 -64.80 19.45
CA ALA A 22 4.38 -64.30 18.76
C ALA A 22 3.17 -65.20 19.13
N PRO A 23 1.89 -64.95 18.72
CA PRO A 23 1.36 -64.05 17.67
C PRO A 23 0.17 -63.17 18.18
N SER A 24 -0.35 -62.15 17.48
CA SER A 24 -1.14 -62.22 16.25
C SER A 24 -1.55 -60.81 15.79
N LEU A 25 -1.76 -60.67 14.49
CA LEU A 25 -2.17 -59.47 13.78
C LEU A 25 -3.53 -58.92 14.21
N SER A 26 -3.61 -57.59 14.33
CA SER A 26 -4.63 -56.78 13.67
C SER A 26 -4.14 -55.34 13.55
N GLN A 27 -3.94 -54.91 12.30
CA GLN A 27 -3.69 -53.54 11.90
C GLN A 27 -4.97 -52.73 12.10
N GLU A 28 -4.89 -51.65 12.87
CA GLU A 28 -5.67 -50.44 12.59
C GLU A 28 -4.68 -49.29 12.53
N ALA A 29 -4.48 -48.79 11.31
CA ALA A 29 -3.74 -47.57 11.04
C ALA A 29 -4.54 -46.39 11.61
N GLN A 30 -4.09 -45.84 12.73
CA GLN A 30 -4.43 -44.48 13.10
C GLN A 30 -3.48 -43.55 12.35
N GLU A 31 -3.92 -43.07 11.19
CA GLU A 31 -3.44 -41.80 10.65
C GLU A 31 -3.92 -40.69 11.58
N SER A 32 -3.06 -40.32 12.53
CA SER A 32 -3.18 -39.04 13.24
C SER A 32 -2.64 -37.95 12.32
N THR A 33 -3.49 -37.45 11.42
CA THR A 33 -3.26 -36.13 10.81
C THR A 33 -3.62 -35.07 11.84
N LEU A 34 -2.58 -34.45 12.40
CA LEU A 34 -2.69 -33.17 13.09
C LEU A 34 -3.19 -32.13 12.07
N ASP A 35 -4.47 -31.81 12.09
CA ASP A 35 -5.01 -30.62 11.44
C ASP A 35 -5.28 -29.57 12.51
N ASN A 36 -4.20 -28.98 13.01
CA ASN A 36 -4.25 -27.82 13.90
C ASN A 36 -4.36 -26.57 13.02
N SER A 37 -5.52 -26.37 12.40
CA SER A 37 -5.92 -25.05 11.93
C SER A 37 -7.00 -24.54 12.88
N HIS A 38 -6.63 -23.62 13.77
CA HIS A 38 -7.58 -22.91 14.63
C HIS A 38 -8.48 -22.00 13.78
N HIS A 39 -9.49 -22.60 13.13
CA HIS A 39 -10.57 -21.85 12.49
C HIS A 39 -11.58 -21.47 13.57
N GLN A 40 -11.49 -20.25 14.10
CA GLN A 40 -12.59 -19.65 14.83
C GLN A 40 -13.83 -19.63 13.90
N PRO A 41 -14.97 -20.21 14.31
CA PRO A 41 -16.16 -20.25 13.48
C PRO A 41 -16.74 -18.84 13.32
N ILE A 42 -16.72 -18.32 12.08
CA ILE A 42 -17.37 -17.06 11.73
C ILE A 42 -18.90 -17.26 11.78
N ALA A 43 -19.60 -16.38 12.50
CA ALA A 43 -21.07 -16.43 12.55
C ALA A 43 -21.66 -16.30 11.14
N SER A 44 -22.69 -17.09 10.82
CA SER A 44 -23.29 -17.12 9.46
C SER A 44 -23.87 -15.78 8.97
N ASN A 45 -24.06 -14.80 9.86
CA ASN A 45 -24.55 -13.45 9.56
C ASN A 45 -23.48 -12.36 9.72
N ALA A 46 -22.20 -12.73 9.86
CA ALA A 46 -21.11 -11.77 10.01
C ALA A 46 -20.86 -10.98 8.71
N ILE A 47 -20.58 -9.70 8.86
CA ILE A 47 -20.14 -8.81 7.79
C ILE A 47 -18.62 -8.79 7.84
N ILE A 48 -17.96 -9.23 6.77
CA ILE A 48 -16.50 -9.08 6.62
C ILE A 48 -16.23 -7.71 6.01
N LEU A 49 -15.55 -6.84 6.74
CA LEU A 49 -15.40 -5.42 6.39
C LEU A 49 -14.80 -5.20 5.00
N ALA A 50 -13.70 -5.89 4.68
CA ALA A 50 -13.02 -5.76 3.39
C ALA A 50 -13.93 -6.16 2.22
N GLN A 51 -14.62 -7.31 2.36
CA GLN A 51 -15.55 -7.81 1.35
C GLN A 51 -16.76 -6.88 1.18
N ALA A 52 -17.32 -6.37 2.29
CA ALA A 52 -18.45 -5.46 2.23
C ALA A 52 -18.13 -4.13 1.51
N LEU A 53 -16.89 -3.65 1.67
CA LEU A 53 -16.42 -2.42 1.01
C LEU A 53 -16.17 -2.60 -0.49
N THR A 54 -15.89 -3.83 -0.95
CA THR A 54 -15.70 -4.14 -2.37
C THR A 54 -16.94 -4.76 -3.04
N ASP A 55 -17.96 -5.10 -2.26
CA ASP A 55 -19.23 -5.61 -2.75
C ASP A 55 -20.06 -4.54 -3.47
N THR A 56 -20.12 -4.65 -4.79
CA THR A 56 -20.89 -3.75 -5.67
C THR A 56 -22.41 -3.86 -5.49
N THR A 57 -22.90 -4.87 -4.79
CA THR A 57 -24.33 -5.02 -4.47
C THR A 57 -24.74 -4.18 -3.25
N ILE A 58 -23.78 -3.78 -2.41
CA ILE A 58 -24.04 -2.91 -1.26
C ILE A 58 -24.11 -1.45 -1.72
N SER A 59 -25.20 -0.79 -1.36
CA SER A 59 -25.40 0.63 -1.65
C SER A 59 -24.57 1.51 -0.72
N TRP A 60 -23.36 1.86 -1.17
CA TRP A 60 -22.48 2.83 -0.51
C TRP A 60 -22.77 4.26 -0.99
N ARG A 61 -22.64 5.22 -0.07
CA ARG A 61 -22.69 6.66 -0.37
C ARG A 61 -21.48 7.36 0.23
N ILE A 62 -20.91 8.32 -0.52
CA ILE A 62 -19.93 9.25 0.03
C ILE A 62 -20.66 10.25 0.92
N HIS A 63 -20.34 10.25 2.20
CA HIS A 63 -20.86 11.23 3.15
C HIS A 63 -20.02 12.51 3.18
N ASN A 64 -18.70 12.37 3.06
CA ASN A 64 -17.78 13.51 3.12
C ASN A 64 -16.47 13.17 2.39
N CYS A 65 -15.86 14.18 1.75
CA CYS A 65 -14.52 14.13 1.21
C CYS A 65 -13.79 15.44 1.57
N LYS A 66 -12.64 15.32 2.23
CA LYS A 66 -11.87 16.46 2.74
C LYS A 66 -10.41 16.33 2.34
N ILE A 67 -9.85 17.42 1.84
CA ILE A 67 -8.41 17.58 1.64
C ILE A 67 -7.80 18.11 2.94
N SER A 68 -6.82 17.39 3.49
CA SER A 68 -6.08 17.78 4.70
C SER A 68 -4.73 18.42 4.37
N GLU A 69 -4.12 18.07 3.24
CA GLU A 69 -2.86 18.63 2.76
C GLU A 69 -2.93 18.84 1.26
N LYS A 70 -2.48 20.01 0.77
CA LYS A 70 -2.35 20.34 -0.65
C LYS A 70 -1.10 21.19 -0.86
N ILE A 71 -0.11 20.61 -1.53
CA ILE A 71 1.11 21.28 -2.00
C ILE A 71 1.09 21.21 -3.51
N VAL A 72 1.22 22.36 -4.17
CA VAL A 72 1.32 22.50 -5.62
C VAL A 72 2.28 23.66 -5.90
N THR A 73 3.52 23.37 -6.27
CA THR A 73 4.57 24.40 -6.47
C THR A 73 5.63 23.94 -7.47
N GLN A 74 6.30 24.88 -8.13
CA GLN A 74 7.49 24.62 -8.96
C GLN A 74 8.80 25.04 -8.27
N ASP A 75 8.71 25.60 -7.05
CA ASP A 75 9.85 26.24 -6.37
C ASP A 75 10.71 25.24 -5.57
N MET A 76 10.43 23.94 -5.69
CA MET A 76 11.16 22.91 -4.95
C MET A 76 12.50 22.60 -5.63
N ALA A 77 13.58 22.65 -4.85
CA ALA A 77 14.90 22.32 -5.33
C ALA A 77 15.01 20.83 -5.72
N LEU A 78 15.66 20.58 -6.85
CA LEU A 78 15.99 19.23 -7.33
C LEU A 78 17.51 19.09 -7.42
N PRO A 79 18.05 17.87 -7.23
CA PRO A 79 19.46 17.63 -7.52
C PRO A 79 19.79 18.03 -8.96
N PHE A 80 20.95 18.66 -9.16
CA PHE A 80 21.42 19.12 -10.48
C PHE A 80 21.25 18.07 -11.59
N LEU A 81 21.49 16.80 -11.27
CA LEU A 81 21.35 15.69 -12.21
C LEU A 81 19.97 15.67 -12.89
N TYR A 82 18.88 15.91 -12.15
CA TYR A 82 17.53 15.89 -12.72
C TYR A 82 17.33 17.02 -13.74
N HIS A 83 17.89 18.20 -13.48
CA HIS A 83 17.84 19.31 -14.42
C HIS A 83 18.63 18.97 -15.68
N TYR A 84 19.86 18.45 -15.53
CA TYR A 84 20.69 18.10 -16.68
C TYR A 84 20.07 16.98 -17.53
N ASP A 85 19.51 15.94 -16.90
CA ASP A 85 18.87 14.83 -17.60
C ASP A 85 17.63 15.26 -18.38
N SER A 86 16.95 16.33 -17.96
CA SER A 86 15.79 16.89 -18.66
C SER A 86 16.13 17.63 -19.95
N LEU A 87 17.40 17.99 -20.18
CA LEU A 87 17.83 18.71 -21.37
C LEU A 87 17.77 17.84 -22.63
N ASP A 88 17.48 18.49 -23.76
CA ASP A 88 17.59 17.88 -25.09
C ASP A 88 19.04 17.46 -25.38
N ASP A 89 19.20 16.36 -26.13
CA ASP A 89 20.52 15.81 -26.47
C ASP A 89 21.42 16.80 -27.19
N SER A 90 20.87 17.69 -28.03
CA SER A 90 21.64 18.73 -28.70
C SER A 90 22.22 19.75 -27.71
N VAL A 91 21.48 20.08 -26.63
CA VAL A 91 21.96 20.98 -25.59
C VAL A 91 23.02 20.28 -24.75
N LYS A 92 22.82 19.01 -24.40
CA LYS A 92 23.82 18.17 -23.70
C LYS A 92 25.12 18.02 -24.51
N GLN A 93 25.04 17.91 -25.84
CA GLN A 93 26.21 17.87 -26.71
C GLN A 93 26.97 19.20 -26.75
N ALA A 94 26.26 20.33 -26.76
CA ALA A 94 26.87 21.66 -26.73
C ALA A 94 27.42 22.04 -25.34
N HIS A 95 26.84 21.48 -24.27
CA HIS A 95 27.21 21.73 -22.88
C HIS A 95 27.47 20.41 -22.13
N PRO A 96 28.55 19.67 -22.48
CA PRO A 96 28.81 18.35 -21.89
C PRO A 96 29.15 18.44 -20.41
N LEU A 97 28.90 17.34 -19.68
CA LEU A 97 29.25 17.20 -18.28
C LEU A 97 30.76 17.33 -18.05
N THR A 98 31.17 18.45 -17.47
CA THR A 98 32.54 18.68 -17.00
C THR A 98 32.73 18.12 -15.59
N PRO A 99 33.98 17.90 -15.13
CA PRO A 99 34.24 17.48 -13.75
C PRO A 99 33.58 18.38 -12.69
N ASP A 100 33.53 19.69 -12.94
CA ASP A 100 32.89 20.66 -12.04
C ASP A 100 31.37 20.49 -11.97
N LEU A 101 30.72 20.20 -13.11
CA LEU A 101 29.28 19.90 -13.16
C LEU A 101 28.97 18.56 -12.49
N LEU A 102 29.80 17.54 -12.72
CA LEU A 102 29.67 16.23 -12.08
C LEU A 102 29.72 16.35 -10.55
N ALA A 103 30.57 17.23 -10.01
CA ALA A 103 30.65 17.49 -8.57
C ALA A 103 29.35 18.05 -7.97
N GLN A 104 28.46 18.63 -8.79
CA GLN A 104 27.19 19.21 -8.36
C GLN A 104 26.00 18.26 -8.46
N PHE A 105 26.16 17.03 -8.95
CA PHE A 105 25.07 16.09 -9.28
C PHE A 105 23.97 15.98 -8.23
N ASN A 106 24.36 15.86 -6.96
CA ASN A 106 23.44 15.68 -5.85
C ASN A 106 23.06 17.00 -5.14
N THR A 107 23.63 18.13 -5.57
CA THR A 107 23.37 19.45 -4.98
C THR A 107 21.94 19.89 -5.34
N PRO A 108 21.06 20.10 -4.35
CA PRO A 108 19.72 20.61 -4.61
C PRO A 108 19.77 22.07 -5.07
N MET A 109 19.14 22.37 -6.21
CA MET A 109 19.07 23.72 -6.76
C MET A 109 17.80 23.93 -7.59
N THR A 110 17.48 25.19 -7.88
CA THR A 110 16.39 25.53 -8.81
C THR A 110 16.82 25.31 -10.26
N SER A 111 15.87 25.23 -11.19
CA SER A 111 16.18 25.18 -12.63
C SER A 111 16.94 26.42 -13.09
N THR A 112 16.66 27.59 -12.49
CA THR A 112 17.38 28.84 -12.79
C THR A 112 18.84 28.77 -12.37
N ASP A 113 19.13 28.22 -11.17
CA ASP A 113 20.50 28.03 -10.70
C ASP A 113 21.24 27.00 -11.55
N ALA A 114 20.58 25.91 -11.92
CA ALA A 114 21.14 24.89 -12.80
C ALA A 114 21.49 25.48 -14.18
N ALA A 115 20.59 26.24 -14.79
CA ALA A 115 20.84 26.93 -16.07
C ALA A 115 22.10 27.82 -15.98
N LYS A 116 22.23 28.56 -14.89
CA LYS A 116 23.37 29.45 -14.64
C LYS A 116 24.70 28.69 -14.54
N ILE A 117 24.72 27.53 -13.87
CA ILE A 117 25.93 26.72 -13.71
C ILE A 117 26.31 26.03 -15.03
N ILE A 118 25.35 25.61 -15.84
CA ILE A 118 25.57 25.02 -17.19
C ILE A 118 25.98 26.10 -18.20
N GLY A 119 25.55 27.35 -17.99
CA GLY A 119 25.79 28.46 -18.92
C GLY A 119 24.76 28.51 -20.05
N ILE A 120 23.50 28.14 -19.78
CA ILE A 120 22.39 28.16 -20.73
C ILE A 120 21.29 29.12 -20.27
N THR A 121 20.34 29.41 -21.16
CA THR A 121 19.13 30.15 -20.83
C THR A 121 18.16 29.27 -20.05
N SER A 122 17.46 29.84 -19.07
CA SER A 122 16.59 29.08 -18.14
C SER A 122 15.32 28.52 -18.78
N ASP A 123 14.93 29.01 -19.95
CA ASP A 123 13.80 28.51 -20.74
C ASP A 123 14.04 27.11 -21.31
N LEU A 124 15.30 26.67 -21.40
CA LEU A 124 15.68 25.32 -21.83
C LEU A 124 15.49 24.26 -20.73
N LEU A 125 15.29 24.67 -19.47
CA LEU A 125 15.04 23.76 -18.36
C LEU A 125 13.57 23.83 -17.93
N LEU A 126 12.90 22.69 -17.99
CA LEU A 126 11.53 22.58 -17.50
C LEU A 126 11.53 22.37 -15.99
N SER A 127 10.81 23.23 -15.26
CA SER A 127 10.52 23.01 -13.84
C SER A 127 9.28 22.14 -13.68
N PRO A 128 9.37 20.95 -13.07
CA PRO A 128 8.18 20.15 -12.79
C PRO A 128 7.33 20.81 -11.70
N TRP A 129 6.02 20.56 -11.75
CA TRP A 129 5.15 20.76 -10.61
C TRP A 129 5.40 19.68 -9.57
N HIS A 130 5.58 20.10 -8.34
CA HIS A 130 5.62 19.22 -7.17
C HIS A 130 4.24 19.20 -6.53
N VAL A 131 3.57 18.06 -6.66
CA VAL A 131 2.20 17.88 -6.17
C VAL A 131 2.17 16.88 -5.01
N LYS A 132 1.56 17.30 -3.90
CA LYS A 132 1.17 16.41 -2.80
C LYS A 132 -0.24 16.76 -2.36
N ILE A 133 -1.11 15.77 -2.35
CA ILE A 133 -2.49 15.92 -1.94
C ILE A 133 -2.79 14.73 -1.03
N ILE A 134 -3.23 15.04 0.18
CA ILE A 134 -3.72 14.06 1.14
C ILE A 134 -5.16 14.43 1.47
N GLY A 135 -6.03 13.44 1.45
CA GLY A 135 -7.39 13.60 1.89
C GLY A 135 -7.90 12.44 2.73
N SER A 136 -9.08 12.64 3.25
CA SER A 136 -9.90 11.60 3.85
C SER A 136 -11.29 11.66 3.28
N LEU A 137 -11.95 10.51 3.27
CA LEU A 137 -13.33 10.39 2.84
C LEU A 137 -14.08 9.48 3.80
N VAL A 138 -15.37 9.71 3.93
CA VAL A 138 -16.27 8.85 4.71
C VAL A 138 -17.28 8.24 3.78
N VAL A 139 -17.33 6.91 3.78
CA VAL A 139 -18.38 6.13 3.12
C VAL A 139 -19.36 5.64 4.14
N PHE A 140 -20.62 5.54 3.73
CA PHE A 140 -21.67 5.07 4.60
C PHE A 140 -22.66 4.20 3.84
N SER A 141 -23.09 3.11 4.48
CA SER A 141 -24.19 2.26 4.08
C SER A 141 -25.28 2.32 5.16
N GLU A 142 -26.46 2.80 4.77
CA GLU A 142 -27.63 2.87 5.67
C GLU A 142 -28.13 1.47 6.02
N ALA A 143 -28.16 0.56 5.05
CA ALA A 143 -28.60 -0.82 5.23
C ALA A 143 -27.75 -1.58 6.27
N LEU A 144 -26.44 -1.34 6.27
CA LEU A 144 -25.53 -1.97 7.22
C LEU A 144 -25.37 -1.16 8.52
N GLN A 145 -25.87 0.07 8.57
CA GLN A 145 -25.56 1.08 9.60
C GLN A 145 -24.05 1.20 9.87
N LEU A 146 -23.28 1.22 8.78
CA LEU A 146 -21.82 1.17 8.78
C LEU A 146 -21.28 2.40 8.05
N ALA A 147 -20.40 3.15 8.72
CA ALA A 147 -19.59 4.20 8.14
C ALA A 147 -18.10 3.84 8.26
N VAL A 148 -17.35 4.09 7.20
CA VAL A 148 -15.90 3.86 7.17
C VAL A 148 -15.21 5.12 6.69
N ARG A 149 -14.26 5.61 7.49
CA ARG A 149 -13.36 6.70 7.10
C ARG A 149 -12.08 6.12 6.53
N LEU A 150 -11.80 6.48 5.30
CA LEU A 150 -10.63 6.07 4.53
C LEU A 150 -9.76 7.29 4.26
N HIS A 151 -8.44 7.08 4.16
CA HIS A 151 -7.48 8.12 3.84
C HIS A 151 -6.82 7.81 2.50
N TRP A 152 -6.57 8.84 1.71
CA TRP A 152 -6.02 8.70 0.37
C TRP A 152 -4.95 9.77 0.10
N THR A 153 -4.02 9.45 -0.79
CA THR A 153 -2.94 10.36 -1.20
C THR A 153 -2.69 10.21 -2.70
N ASN A 154 -2.28 11.28 -3.38
CA ASN A 154 -1.84 11.19 -4.78
C ASN A 154 -0.52 10.40 -4.92
N THR A 155 0.32 10.39 -3.88
CA THR A 155 1.60 9.68 -3.90
C THR A 155 2.05 9.30 -2.49
N GLY A 156 2.78 8.18 -2.36
CA GLY A 156 3.48 7.80 -1.12
C GLY A 156 4.74 8.64 -0.84
N LYS A 157 5.22 9.40 -1.83
CA LYS A 157 6.39 10.28 -1.70
C LYS A 157 6.04 11.59 -0.99
N ARG A 158 7.05 12.40 -0.69
CA ARG A 158 6.86 13.78 -0.17
C ARG A 158 6.08 14.63 -1.18
N THR A 159 6.48 14.60 -2.44
CA THR A 159 5.75 15.16 -3.58
C THR A 159 5.97 14.30 -4.83
N GLN A 160 5.05 14.39 -5.78
CA GLN A 160 5.17 13.82 -7.13
C GLN A 160 5.58 14.93 -8.09
N GLN A 161 6.59 14.66 -8.93
CA GLN A 161 7.02 15.57 -9.98
C GLN A 161 6.17 15.35 -11.24
N ILE A 162 5.58 16.41 -11.78
CA ILE A 162 4.67 16.36 -12.93
C ILE A 162 5.01 17.48 -13.91
N TYR A 163 5.28 17.12 -15.16
CA TYR A 163 5.61 18.07 -16.22
C TYR A 163 4.35 18.44 -17.02
N THR A 164 3.71 19.54 -16.62
CA THR A 164 2.54 20.11 -17.29
C THR A 164 2.63 21.63 -17.36
N LYS A 165 1.79 22.25 -18.20
CA LYS A 165 1.79 23.70 -18.40
C LYS A 165 1.17 24.48 -17.24
N SER A 166 0.19 23.89 -16.56
CA SER A 166 -0.58 24.55 -15.51
C SER A 166 -0.58 23.73 -14.21
N ALA A 167 -0.80 24.43 -13.10
CA ALA A 167 -1.01 23.83 -11.78
C ALA A 167 -2.25 22.91 -11.76
N GLU A 168 -3.31 23.30 -12.46
CA GLU A 168 -4.57 22.55 -12.56
C GLU A 168 -4.39 21.22 -13.27
N ASP A 169 -3.66 21.22 -14.39
CA ASP A 169 -3.29 20.00 -15.10
C ASP A 169 -2.40 19.10 -14.24
N ALA A 170 -1.49 19.70 -13.47
CA ALA A 170 -0.60 18.95 -12.58
C ALA A 170 -1.40 18.25 -11.47
N VAL A 171 -2.34 18.96 -10.84
CA VAL A 171 -3.23 18.40 -9.81
C VAL A 171 -4.09 17.28 -10.39
N THR A 172 -4.70 17.50 -11.55
CA THR A 172 -5.53 16.50 -12.23
C THR A 172 -4.71 15.25 -12.57
N ALA A 173 -3.50 15.42 -13.11
CA ALA A 173 -2.60 14.31 -13.41
C ALA A 173 -2.15 13.56 -12.14
N ALA A 174 -1.83 14.28 -11.06
CA ALA A 174 -1.42 13.69 -9.79
C ALA A 174 -2.50 12.77 -9.21
N CYS A 175 -3.75 13.19 -9.31
CA CYS A 175 -4.88 12.48 -8.72
C CYS A 175 -5.42 11.34 -9.58
N LYS A 176 -4.84 11.03 -10.75
CA LYS A 176 -5.23 9.83 -11.53
C LYS A 176 -4.81 8.53 -10.86
N GLU A 177 -3.66 8.53 -10.19
CA GLU A 177 -3.05 7.36 -9.56
C GLU A 177 -3.00 7.52 -8.04
N TRP A 178 -4.07 8.04 -7.44
CA TRP A 178 -4.17 8.12 -5.98
C TRP A 178 -4.12 6.72 -5.35
N GLN A 179 -3.92 6.63 -4.05
CA GLN A 179 -3.91 5.37 -3.32
C GLN A 179 -4.44 5.58 -1.91
N PHE A 180 -5.14 4.59 -1.37
CA PHE A 180 -5.45 4.45 0.03
C PHE A 180 -4.17 4.28 0.84
N PHE A 181 -4.16 4.83 2.06
CA PHE A 181 -3.03 4.66 2.96
C PHE A 181 -3.44 4.89 4.42
N GLY A 182 -2.58 4.45 5.34
CA GLY A 182 -2.67 4.83 6.74
C GLY A 182 -3.78 4.12 7.50
N ARG A 183 -4.56 4.89 8.25
CA ARG A 183 -5.56 4.37 9.18
C ARG A 183 -6.94 4.24 8.55
N ILE A 184 -7.72 3.30 9.07
CA ILE A 184 -9.14 3.14 8.80
C ILE A 184 -9.89 3.35 10.11
N ASP A 185 -10.90 4.21 10.09
CA ASP A 185 -11.81 4.39 11.22
C ASP A 185 -13.19 3.87 10.86
N VAL A 186 -13.77 3.06 11.74
CA VAL A 186 -15.05 2.39 11.53
C VAL A 186 -16.05 2.89 12.54
N LEU A 187 -17.23 3.28 12.07
CA LEU A 187 -18.39 3.57 12.89
C LEU A 187 -19.46 2.53 12.53
N PHE A 188 -19.78 1.66 13.47
CA PHE A 188 -20.73 0.56 13.26
C PHE A 188 -21.82 0.64 14.32
N LYS A 189 -23.09 0.76 13.94
CA LYS A 189 -24.21 0.90 14.89
C LYS A 189 -25.15 -0.31 14.94
N ASN A 190 -24.98 -1.25 14.02
CA ASN A 190 -25.87 -2.41 13.90
C ASN A 190 -25.58 -3.42 15.02
N ASN A 191 -26.60 -3.74 15.82
CA ASN A 191 -26.52 -4.69 16.93
C ASN A 191 -27.09 -6.08 16.59
N THR A 192 -27.52 -6.29 15.34
CA THR A 192 -28.12 -7.55 14.85
C THR A 192 -27.14 -8.40 14.07
N GLN A 193 -26.08 -7.80 13.52
CA GLN A 193 -25.03 -8.47 12.76
C GLN A 193 -23.67 -8.18 13.40
N THR A 194 -22.77 -9.14 13.32
CA THR A 194 -21.38 -8.96 13.76
C THR A 194 -20.56 -8.37 12.64
N LEU A 195 -19.79 -7.32 12.90
CA LEU A 195 -18.78 -6.81 11.97
C LEU A 195 -17.42 -7.38 12.34
N ILE A 196 -16.72 -7.96 11.37
CA ILE A 196 -15.38 -8.51 11.56
C ILE A 196 -14.38 -7.99 10.52
N SER A 197 -13.11 -7.95 10.90
CA SER A 197 -11.98 -7.82 9.99
C SER A 197 -11.12 -9.08 10.10
N ILE A 198 -10.66 -9.60 8.96
CA ILE A 198 -9.85 -10.81 8.89
C ILE A 198 -8.44 -10.41 8.48
N ASP A 199 -7.46 -10.83 9.28
CA ASP A 199 -6.05 -10.77 8.96
C ASP A 199 -5.61 -12.13 8.42
N GLU A 200 -5.64 -12.28 7.10
CA GLU A 200 -5.25 -13.52 6.41
C GLU A 200 -3.75 -13.83 6.50
N LEU A 201 -2.95 -12.87 6.97
CA LEU A 201 -1.49 -12.97 7.08
C LEU A 201 -1.02 -13.16 8.53
N ALA A 202 -1.92 -13.20 9.49
CA ALA A 202 -1.58 -13.36 10.90
C ALA A 202 -0.95 -14.74 11.17
N GLU A 203 0.26 -14.73 11.73
CA GLU A 203 0.93 -15.94 12.24
C GLU A 203 0.42 -16.35 13.65
N SER A 204 -0.43 -15.52 14.28
CA SER A 204 -0.99 -15.75 15.62
C SER A 204 -2.38 -16.38 15.62
N ASP A 205 -2.80 -16.95 16.75
CA ASP A 205 -4.05 -17.69 16.94
C ASP A 205 -5.37 -16.89 16.79
N GLU A 206 -5.33 -15.55 16.60
CA GLU A 206 -6.53 -14.72 16.43
C GLU A 206 -6.47 -13.85 15.16
N PRO A 207 -6.65 -14.44 13.97
CA PRO A 207 -6.72 -13.69 12.71
C PRO A 207 -8.00 -12.86 12.56
N ILE A 208 -8.98 -13.03 13.45
CA ILE A 208 -10.29 -12.39 13.34
C ILE A 208 -10.43 -11.33 14.42
N LEU A 209 -10.59 -10.08 13.99
CA LEU A 209 -10.97 -8.97 14.85
C LEU A 209 -12.48 -8.74 14.76
N THR A 210 -13.18 -8.88 15.89
CA THR A 210 -14.57 -8.43 16.00
C THR A 210 -14.61 -6.94 16.33
N ILE A 211 -15.45 -6.20 15.61
CA ILE A 211 -15.64 -4.75 15.78
C ILE A 211 -17.00 -4.54 16.44
N ASP A 212 -16.98 -4.12 17.71
CA ASP A 212 -18.20 -3.93 18.48
C ASP A 212 -19.02 -2.73 17.97
N PRO A 213 -20.35 -2.77 18.09
CA PRO A 213 -21.18 -1.62 17.81
C PRO A 213 -20.83 -0.43 18.72
N SER A 214 -20.65 0.75 18.14
CA SER A 214 -20.29 1.98 18.85
C SER A 214 -20.99 3.21 18.26
N VAL A 215 -21.19 4.21 19.11
CA VAL A 215 -21.68 5.54 18.70
C VAL A 215 -20.58 6.40 18.09
N ASP A 216 -19.31 6.08 18.38
CA ASP A 216 -18.12 6.81 17.95
C ASP A 216 -17.27 5.98 16.97
N TYR A 217 -16.40 6.66 16.23
CA TYR A 217 -15.43 6.02 15.35
C TYR A 217 -14.39 5.25 16.15
N GLN A 218 -14.17 3.99 15.76
CA GLN A 218 -13.15 3.10 16.29
C GLN A 218 -12.05 2.95 15.24
N GLN A 219 -10.80 3.18 15.65
CA GLN A 219 -9.66 2.98 14.77
C GLN A 219 -9.33 1.49 14.68
N LEU A 220 -9.19 0.95 13.46
CA LEU A 220 -8.72 -0.41 13.28
C LEU A 220 -7.24 -0.55 13.68
N PRO A 221 -6.84 -1.69 14.27
CA PRO A 221 -5.43 -2.06 14.40
C PRO A 221 -4.71 -2.00 13.05
N ALA A 222 -3.42 -1.68 13.08
CA ALA A 222 -2.65 -1.41 11.86
C ALA A 222 -2.64 -2.58 10.87
N THR A 223 -2.53 -3.82 11.34
CA THR A 223 -2.50 -5.01 10.48
C THR A 223 -3.83 -5.20 9.73
N HIS A 224 -4.96 -5.11 10.44
CA HIS A 224 -6.29 -5.15 9.84
C HIS A 224 -6.54 -3.97 8.90
N ALA A 225 -6.08 -2.76 9.23
CA ALA A 225 -6.19 -1.61 8.34
C ALA A 225 -5.42 -1.84 7.03
N LEU A 226 -4.20 -2.39 7.11
CA LEU A 226 -3.39 -2.68 5.93
C LEU A 226 -4.04 -3.71 5.01
N ILE A 227 -4.69 -4.74 5.56
CA ILE A 227 -5.35 -5.77 4.76
C ILE A 227 -6.58 -5.23 4.07
N VAL A 228 -7.42 -4.47 4.78
CA VAL A 228 -8.56 -3.80 4.16
C VAL A 228 -8.09 -2.82 3.07
N ILE A 229 -7.01 -2.07 3.29
CA ILE A 229 -6.40 -1.21 2.26
C ILE A 229 -5.93 -2.04 1.06
N ALA A 230 -5.24 -3.15 1.28
CA ALA A 230 -4.73 -4.00 0.21
C ALA A 230 -5.89 -4.57 -0.65
N THR A 231 -6.97 -5.03 -0.02
CA THR A 231 -8.18 -5.47 -0.73
C THR A 231 -8.81 -4.32 -1.54
N LEU A 232 -8.96 -3.14 -0.92
CA LEU A 232 -9.49 -1.96 -1.60
C LEU A 232 -8.64 -1.53 -2.80
N GLU A 233 -7.31 -1.61 -2.69
CA GLU A 233 -6.40 -1.31 -3.80
C GLU A 233 -6.50 -2.34 -4.94
N ALA A 234 -6.61 -3.62 -4.61
CA ALA A 234 -6.77 -4.69 -5.60
C ALA A 234 -8.08 -4.54 -6.40
N ASP A 235 -9.16 -4.16 -5.72
CA ASP A 235 -10.50 -4.00 -6.33
C ASP A 235 -10.83 -2.54 -6.70
N LYS A 236 -9.86 -1.63 -6.63
CA LYS A 236 -10.06 -0.18 -6.76
C LYS A 236 -10.81 0.24 -8.02
N ALA A 237 -10.56 -0.45 -9.14
CA ALA A 237 -11.24 -0.19 -10.41
C ALA A 237 -12.76 -0.43 -10.37
N GLN A 238 -13.23 -1.23 -9.40
CA GLN A 238 -14.64 -1.53 -9.18
C GLN A 238 -15.32 -0.52 -8.24
N LEU A 239 -14.57 0.49 -7.76
CA LEU A 239 -15.03 1.48 -6.78
C LEU A 239 -15.02 2.91 -7.37
N PRO A 240 -15.77 3.18 -8.46
CA PRO A 240 -15.68 4.44 -9.22
C PRO A 240 -16.15 5.68 -8.44
N TRP A 241 -16.86 5.46 -7.34
CA TRP A 241 -17.41 6.50 -6.50
C TRP A 241 -16.31 7.25 -5.72
N PHE A 242 -15.14 6.65 -5.50
CA PHE A 242 -13.99 7.35 -4.92
C PHE A 242 -13.37 8.35 -5.89
N ASP A 243 -13.15 7.95 -7.15
CA ASP A 243 -12.56 8.83 -8.17
C ASP A 243 -13.41 10.08 -8.34
N THR A 244 -14.73 9.89 -8.47
CA THR A 244 -15.69 10.99 -8.63
C THR A 244 -15.63 11.96 -7.46
N ALA A 245 -15.67 11.46 -6.22
CA ALA A 245 -15.65 12.31 -5.02
C ALA A 245 -14.31 13.01 -4.77
N ILE A 246 -13.20 12.43 -5.23
CA ILE A 246 -11.89 13.08 -5.19
C ILE A 246 -11.86 14.22 -6.21
N LEU A 247 -12.25 13.95 -7.46
CA LEU A 247 -12.25 14.94 -8.55
C LEU A 247 -13.15 16.14 -8.25
N GLU A 248 -14.37 15.92 -7.76
CA GLU A 248 -15.30 16.99 -7.34
C GLU A 248 -14.72 17.91 -6.26
N ARG A 249 -13.73 17.43 -5.49
CA ARG A 249 -13.12 18.21 -4.40
C ARG A 249 -11.87 18.97 -4.84
N LEU A 250 -11.33 18.67 -6.02
CA LEU A 250 -10.14 19.31 -6.57
C LEU A 250 -10.46 20.59 -7.35
N GLU A 251 -11.71 20.74 -7.82
CA GLU A 251 -12.32 21.99 -8.31
C GLU A 251 -12.48 23.02 -7.17
#